data_AF-A0A7V5F156-F1
#
_entry.id   AF-A0A7V5F156-F1
#
_cell.length_a   1.000
_cell.length_b   1.000
_cell.length_c   1.000
_cell.angle_alpha   90.00
_cell.angle_beta   90.00
_cell.angle_gamma   90.00
#
_symmetry.space_group_name_H-M   'P 1'
#
loop_
_entity.id
_entity.type
_entity.pdbx_description
1 polymer ?
#
loop_
_entity_poly.entity_id
_entity_poly.type
_entity_poly.pdbx_seq_one_letter_code
_entity_poly.pdbx_strand_id
1 'polypeptide(L)'
;MGTMFWVFEWLALLFVMVIGAGLAAGVAMFFVDRMQTADAVRRNYPVIGRFRGLFTELGEFFRQYFFAMDREEMPFNRAQRDWVYRAGSGKGNTVAFGSTRNLNIPGTPIFMNAVFPPLDDQYAQTAPMTIGPQTRTPFVAPSLFNISGMSYGAISKPAVRALSRGAAKAGIWMNTGEGGISPYHLEGGCDIVFQIGTAKFGVRDAEGRLSDDKLREVAAHPEVKMFEIKLSQGAKPGKGGILPAAKISEEVAAIRGVPMGKDAISPNRHREVDDFDDLLDLIGHIREVTGKPVGFKTCIGSADPWFAFFQRILERGEDSAPDFITIDGGEGGTGAAPMPLIDLVGLPLREALIRIVDL
;
A
#
# COMPACT_ATOMS: atom_id res chain seq x y z
N MET A 1 68.63 -0.25 25.96
CA MET A 1 67.57 -1.25 25.70
C MET A 1 66.28 -1.00 26.50
N GLY A 2 66.32 -0.52 27.75
CA GLY A 2 65.11 -0.37 28.57
C GLY A 2 64.07 0.64 28.05
N THR A 3 64.46 1.85 27.66
CA THR A 3 63.51 2.91 27.27
C THR A 3 62.70 2.59 26.00
N MET A 4 63.32 1.97 25.00
CA MET A 4 62.64 1.59 23.76
C MET A 4 61.61 0.46 24.01
N PHE A 5 61.92 -0.47 24.92
CA PHE A 5 61.01 -1.55 25.32
C PHE A 5 59.74 -1.01 26.01
N TRP A 6 59.90 -0.07 26.94
CA TRP A 6 58.76 0.61 27.58
C TRP A 6 57.86 1.35 26.59
N VAL A 7 58.44 2.03 25.59
CA VAL A 7 57.65 2.71 24.55
C VAL A 7 56.80 1.72 23.75
N PHE A 8 57.36 0.57 23.37
CA PHE A 8 56.59 -0.47 22.67
C PHE A 8 55.47 -1.09 23.53
N GLU A 9 55.71 -1.31 24.83
CA GLU A 9 54.67 -1.78 25.75
C GLU A 9 53.53 -0.78 25.91
N TRP A 10 53.84 0.52 26.08
CA TRP A 10 52.82 1.56 26.17
C TRP A 10 52.01 1.70 24.88
N LEU A 11 52.65 1.58 23.71
CA LEU A 11 51.96 1.58 22.42
C LEU A 11 51.08 0.34 22.24
N ALA A 12 51.54 -0.83 22.67
CA ALA A 12 50.73 -2.05 22.63
C ALA A 12 49.52 -1.99 23.57
N LEU A 13 49.71 -1.49 24.81
CA LEU A 13 48.62 -1.27 25.76
C LEU A 13 47.62 -0.24 25.24
N LEU A 14 48.11 0.86 24.65
CA LEU A 14 47.25 1.87 24.01
C LEU A 14 46.45 1.26 22.86
N PHE A 15 47.09 0.45 22.01
CA PHE A 15 46.43 -0.22 20.89
C PHE A 15 45.32 -1.16 21.36
N VAL A 16 45.60 -1.99 22.36
CA VAL A 16 44.60 -2.90 22.97
C VAL A 16 43.47 -2.10 23.62
N MET A 17 43.78 -1.00 24.29
CA MET A 17 42.78 -0.13 24.92
C MET A 17 41.87 0.53 23.88
N VAL A 18 42.42 1.02 22.77
CA VAL A 18 41.65 1.62 21.68
C VAL A 18 40.75 0.58 21.01
N ILE A 19 41.25 -0.63 20.76
CA ILE A 19 40.43 -1.73 20.21
C ILE A 19 39.33 -2.11 21.20
N GLY A 20 39.66 -2.25 22.48
CA GLY A 20 38.71 -2.58 23.54
C GLY A 20 37.61 -1.52 23.67
N ALA A 21 37.98 -0.25 23.66
CA ALA A 21 37.04 0.88 23.67
C ALA A 21 36.16 0.88 22.41
N GLY A 22 36.73 0.61 21.24
CA GLY A 22 35.98 0.49 19.98
C GLY A 22 34.96 -0.65 19.99
N LEU A 23 35.35 -1.82 20.49
CA LEU A 23 34.45 -2.97 20.66
C LEU A 23 33.35 -2.67 21.67
N ALA A 24 33.70 -2.09 22.82
CA ALA A 24 32.73 -1.69 23.83
C ALA A 24 31.73 -0.67 23.29
N ALA A 25 32.20 0.32 22.52
CA ALA A 25 31.34 1.28 21.84
C ALA A 25 30.44 0.61 20.80
N GLY A 26 30.95 -0.35 20.03
CA GLY A 26 30.16 -1.13 19.07
C GLY A 26 29.06 -1.95 19.75
N VAL A 27 29.36 -2.60 20.88
CA VAL A 27 28.38 -3.34 21.69
C VAL A 27 27.33 -2.38 22.27
N ALA A 28 27.75 -1.25 22.83
CA ALA A 28 26.83 -0.23 23.33
C ALA A 28 25.90 0.29 22.21
N MET A 29 26.44 0.60 21.04
CA MET A 29 25.66 1.02 19.86
C MET A 29 24.70 -0.07 19.39
N PHE A 30 25.09 -1.34 19.43
CA PHE A 30 24.22 -2.46 19.08
C PHE A 30 22.96 -2.49 19.95
N PHE A 31 23.12 -2.36 21.28
CA PHE A 31 21.99 -2.32 22.19
C PHE A 31 21.13 -1.06 21.99
N VAL A 32 21.75 0.11 21.86
CA VAL A 32 21.03 1.37 21.57
C VAL A 32 20.21 1.25 20.28
N ASP A 33 20.80 0.72 19.22
CA ASP A 33 20.15 0.58 17.91
C ASP A 33 19.02 -0.47 17.94
N ARG A 34 19.16 -1.55 18.71
CA ARG A 34 18.09 -2.56 18.90
C ARG A 34 16.92 -2.06 19.73
N MET A 35 17.19 -1.20 20.72
CA MET A 35 16.18 -0.72 21.67
C MET A 35 15.42 0.50 21.16
N GLN A 36 16.02 1.32 20.29
CA GLN A 36 15.33 2.49 19.72
C GLN A 36 14.23 2.08 18.72
N THR A 37 13.20 2.92 18.60
CA THR A 37 12.02 2.66 17.76
C THR A 37 11.85 3.65 16.61
N ALA A 38 12.75 4.63 16.47
CA ALA A 38 12.65 5.71 15.50
C ALA A 38 13.11 5.30 14.09
N ASP A 39 14.14 4.46 13.97
CA ASP A 39 14.74 4.06 12.69
C ASP A 39 14.70 2.53 12.53
N ALA A 40 13.85 2.05 11.61
CA ALA A 40 13.70 0.63 11.35
C ALA A 40 14.98 -0.03 10.81
N VAL A 41 15.81 0.69 10.06
CA VAL A 41 17.04 0.16 9.44
C VAL A 41 18.09 -0.08 10.51
N ARG A 42 18.29 0.89 11.40
CA ARG A 42 19.22 0.72 12.54
C ARG A 42 18.75 -0.37 13.48
N ARG A 43 17.44 -0.55 13.66
CA ARG A 43 16.90 -1.62 14.50
C ARG A 43 17.10 -3.01 13.91
N ASN A 44 16.90 -3.18 12.61
CA ASN A 44 17.05 -4.47 11.93
C ASN A 44 18.52 -4.81 11.65
N TYR A 45 19.36 -3.79 11.42
CA TYR A 45 20.79 -3.91 11.17
C TYR A 45 21.59 -2.99 12.11
N PRO A 46 21.70 -3.33 13.40
CA PRO A 46 22.40 -2.51 14.41
C PRO A 46 23.86 -2.26 14.03
N VAL A 47 24.38 -1.07 14.37
CA VAL A 47 25.74 -0.61 14.03
C VAL A 47 25.93 -0.37 12.52
N ILE A 48 25.66 -1.38 11.68
CA ILE A 48 25.84 -1.32 10.22
C ILE A 48 24.90 -0.29 9.58
N GLY A 49 23.64 -0.24 10.02
CA GLY A 49 22.63 0.67 9.47
C GLY A 49 23.01 2.16 9.59
N ARG A 50 23.90 2.51 10.51
CA ARG A 50 24.43 3.89 10.67
C ARG A 50 25.31 4.32 9.51
N PHE A 51 25.97 3.38 8.85
CA PHE A 51 26.81 3.64 7.68
C PHE A 51 26.01 3.74 6.39
N ARG A 52 24.68 3.58 6.42
CA ARG A 52 23.83 3.71 5.23
C ARG A 52 24.09 5.03 4.50
N GLY A 53 24.17 6.16 5.22
CA GLY A 53 24.45 7.46 4.62
C GLY A 53 25.81 7.48 3.91
N LEU A 54 26.87 7.03 4.60
CA LEU A 54 28.21 6.93 4.04
C LEU A 54 28.25 6.04 2.79
N PHE A 55 27.60 4.87 2.81
CA PHE A 55 27.53 3.98 1.63
C PHE A 55 26.64 4.53 0.52
N THR A 56 25.67 5.38 0.84
CA THR A 56 24.83 6.08 -0.15
C THR A 56 25.68 7.11 -0.90
N GLU A 57 26.47 7.92 -0.17
CA GLU A 57 27.40 8.92 -0.74
C GLU A 57 28.56 8.27 -1.50
N LEU A 58 29.27 7.32 -0.87
CA LEU A 58 30.32 6.55 -1.55
C LEU A 58 29.77 5.78 -2.75
N GLY A 59 28.54 5.27 -2.63
CA GLY A 59 27.85 4.60 -3.72
C GLY A 59 27.55 5.52 -4.90
N GLU A 60 27.31 6.83 -4.73
CA GLU A 60 27.21 7.77 -5.85
C GLU A 60 28.55 7.91 -6.57
N PHE A 61 29.63 8.09 -5.81
CA PHE A 61 30.98 8.19 -6.34
C PHE A 61 31.39 6.92 -7.10
N PHE A 62 31.26 5.74 -6.50
CA PHE A 62 31.64 4.48 -7.14
C PHE A 62 30.80 4.16 -8.38
N ARG A 63 29.52 4.55 -8.43
CA ARG A 63 28.66 4.33 -9.60
C ARG A 63 29.06 5.15 -10.81
N GLN A 64 29.52 6.39 -10.60
CA GLN A 64 30.04 7.23 -11.69
C GLN A 64 31.21 6.57 -12.43
N TYR A 65 31.97 5.71 -11.74
CA TYR A 65 33.17 5.08 -12.29
C TYR A 65 33.05 3.59 -12.61
N PHE A 66 32.16 2.83 -11.96
CA PHE A 66 32.20 1.36 -12.04
C PHE A 66 30.89 0.63 -12.37
N PHE A 67 29.71 1.17 -12.06
CA PHE A 67 28.48 0.36 -12.10
C PHE A 67 27.25 1.25 -12.37
N ALA A 68 26.76 1.26 -13.61
CA ALA A 68 25.35 1.39 -14.06
C ALA A 68 24.32 2.32 -13.34
N MET A 69 23.35 2.81 -14.12
CA MET A 69 22.51 4.00 -13.88
C MET A 69 21.55 3.92 -12.68
N ASP A 70 21.28 5.05 -12.01
CA ASP A 70 20.33 5.21 -10.86
C ASP A 70 18.90 4.68 -11.10
N ARG A 71 18.57 4.31 -12.35
CA ARG A 71 17.23 4.00 -12.85
C ARG A 71 16.98 2.52 -13.16
N GLU A 72 17.92 1.61 -12.86
CA GLU A 72 17.78 0.18 -13.17
C GLU A 72 16.97 -0.61 -12.12
N GLU A 73 16.80 -0.06 -10.92
CA GLU A 73 16.05 -0.74 -9.85
C GLU A 73 14.53 -0.56 -10.01
N MET A 74 13.78 -1.67 -9.91
CA MET A 74 12.32 -1.74 -10.01
C MET A 74 11.70 -2.26 -8.69
N PRO A 75 10.46 -1.89 -8.33
CA PRO A 75 9.54 -1.02 -9.07
C PRO A 75 9.80 0.47 -8.86
N PHE A 76 10.53 0.84 -7.80
CA PHE A 76 10.96 2.21 -7.52
C PHE A 76 12.47 2.29 -7.57
N ASN A 77 12.98 3.13 -8.46
CA ASN A 77 14.41 3.34 -8.58
C ASN A 77 14.95 4.19 -7.42
N ARG A 78 16.28 4.25 -7.33
CA ARG A 78 16.95 4.94 -6.23
C ARG A 78 16.58 6.42 -6.18
N ALA A 79 16.58 7.12 -7.32
CA ALA A 79 16.22 8.54 -7.38
C ALA A 79 14.82 8.81 -6.84
N GLN A 80 13.85 7.93 -7.14
CA GLN A 80 12.49 8.02 -6.59
C GLN A 80 12.48 7.82 -5.08
N ARG A 81 13.17 6.80 -4.56
CA ARG A 81 13.21 6.54 -3.12
C ARG A 81 13.92 7.66 -2.36
N ASP A 82 15.04 8.15 -2.86
CA ASP A 82 15.80 9.24 -2.23
C ASP A 82 14.98 10.54 -2.22
N TRP A 83 14.22 10.80 -3.29
CA TRP A 83 13.25 11.89 -3.33
C TRP A 83 12.16 11.73 -2.25
N VAL A 84 11.56 10.54 -2.11
CA VAL A 84 10.55 10.25 -1.07
C VAL A 84 11.12 10.45 0.34
N TYR A 85 12.35 9.99 0.61
CA TYR A 85 12.98 10.16 1.92
C TYR A 85 13.29 11.62 2.24
N ARG A 86 13.73 12.42 1.25
CA ARG A 86 13.95 13.87 1.42
C ARG A 86 12.65 14.58 1.72
N ALA A 87 11.61 14.34 0.92
CA ALA A 87 10.29 14.90 1.11
C ALA A 87 9.72 14.54 2.50
N GLY A 88 9.81 13.27 2.89
CA GLY A 88 9.30 12.77 4.17
C GLY A 88 10.08 13.25 5.40
N SER A 89 11.33 13.71 5.24
CA SER A 89 12.13 14.29 6.32
C SER A 89 12.01 15.83 6.40
N GLY A 90 11.11 16.43 5.61
CA GLY A 90 10.92 17.89 5.56
C GLY A 90 12.09 18.63 4.93
N LYS A 91 13.00 17.93 4.25
CA LYS A 91 14.10 18.55 3.50
C LYS A 91 13.57 19.03 2.15
N GLY A 92 14.17 20.10 1.60
CA GLY A 92 13.79 20.62 0.28
C GLY A 92 13.88 19.56 -0.83
N ASN A 93 12.84 19.53 -1.68
CA ASN A 93 12.71 18.62 -2.82
C ASN A 93 13.35 19.15 -4.11
N THR A 94 14.07 20.27 -4.01
CA THR A 94 14.80 20.86 -5.13
C THR A 94 16.04 20.04 -5.47
N VAL A 95 16.20 19.76 -6.76
CA VAL A 95 17.36 19.10 -7.34
C VAL A 95 18.00 20.05 -8.36
N ALA A 96 19.32 20.03 -8.45
CA ALA A 96 20.07 20.80 -9.45
C ALA A 96 20.24 19.97 -10.74
N PHE A 97 20.69 20.63 -11.82
CA PHE A 97 20.92 20.08 -13.16
C PHE A 97 19.65 19.72 -13.95
N GLY A 98 19.84 19.31 -15.22
CA GLY A 98 18.77 18.92 -16.12
C GLY A 98 18.17 17.54 -15.80
N SER A 99 17.04 17.21 -16.43
CA SER A 99 16.39 15.91 -16.27
C SER A 99 17.31 14.76 -16.69
N THR A 100 17.56 13.82 -15.78
CA THR A 100 18.21 12.53 -16.09
C THR A 100 17.23 11.51 -16.66
N ARG A 101 15.95 11.87 -16.84
CA ARG A 101 14.91 10.99 -17.40
C ARG A 101 14.96 11.06 -18.91
N ASN A 102 14.99 9.89 -19.57
CA ASN A 102 14.73 9.83 -21.00
C ASN A 102 13.26 10.18 -21.28
N LEU A 103 13.03 11.31 -21.95
CA LEU A 103 11.70 11.81 -22.29
C LEU A 103 11.18 11.27 -23.63
N ASN A 104 12.02 10.58 -24.40
CA ASN A 104 11.68 10.07 -25.73
C ASN A 104 11.00 8.70 -25.70
N ILE A 105 10.82 8.10 -24.52
CA ILE A 105 10.15 6.81 -24.39
C ILE A 105 8.64 7.01 -24.59
N PRO A 106 8.02 6.39 -25.61
CA PRO A 106 6.57 6.47 -25.82
C PRO A 106 5.78 6.11 -24.55
N GLY A 107 4.68 6.81 -24.29
CA GLY A 107 3.88 6.64 -23.06
C GLY A 107 4.48 7.31 -21.82
N THR A 108 5.57 8.07 -21.95
CA THR A 108 6.07 8.92 -20.87
C THR A 108 5.09 10.08 -20.63
N PRO A 109 4.47 10.19 -19.44
CA PRO A 109 3.60 11.31 -19.13
C PRO A 109 4.42 12.60 -19.01
N ILE A 110 4.03 13.60 -19.78
CA ILE A 110 4.54 14.96 -19.73
C ILE A 110 3.36 15.87 -19.40
N PHE A 111 3.47 16.61 -18.29
CA PHE A 111 2.49 17.65 -17.99
C PHE A 111 2.76 18.83 -18.91
N MET A 112 1.72 19.26 -19.65
CA MET A 112 1.81 20.46 -20.47
C MET A 112 1.86 21.69 -19.57
N ASN A 113 2.88 22.53 -19.75
CA ASN A 113 2.95 23.79 -19.07
C ASN A 113 1.92 24.77 -19.64
N ALA A 114 1.37 25.63 -18.79
CA ALA A 114 0.64 26.79 -19.25
C ALA A 114 1.62 27.78 -19.93
N VAL A 115 1.17 28.46 -20.99
CA VAL A 115 1.94 29.53 -21.64
C VAL A 115 2.17 30.69 -20.67
N PHE A 116 1.17 30.97 -19.83
CA PHE A 116 1.25 31.91 -18.72
C PHE A 116 0.96 31.12 -17.44
N PRO A 117 1.99 30.73 -16.68
CA PRO A 117 1.79 29.99 -15.44
C PRO A 117 1.01 30.86 -14.43
N PRO A 118 0.12 30.26 -13.62
CA PRO A 118 -0.57 30.97 -12.56
C PRO A 118 0.45 31.55 -11.58
N LEU A 119 0.15 32.75 -11.07
CA LEU A 119 0.90 33.35 -9.95
C LEU A 119 0.63 32.60 -8.64
N ASP A 120 1.44 32.86 -7.61
CA ASP A 120 1.36 32.19 -6.31
C ASP A 120 0.01 32.38 -5.58
N ASP A 121 -0.83 33.31 -6.01
CA ASP A 121 -2.18 33.57 -5.51
C ASP A 121 -3.30 32.98 -6.39
N GLN A 122 -2.94 32.32 -7.50
CA GLN A 122 -3.84 31.77 -8.51
C GLN A 122 -3.86 30.23 -8.50
N TYR A 123 -3.51 29.59 -7.37
CA TYR A 123 -3.59 28.14 -7.25
C TYR A 123 -5.03 27.67 -7.01
N ALA A 124 -5.39 26.56 -7.64
CA ALA A 124 -6.61 25.84 -7.31
C ALA A 124 -6.39 24.99 -6.06
N GLN A 125 -7.42 24.88 -5.21
CA GLN A 125 -7.47 23.85 -4.18
C GLN A 125 -8.26 22.66 -4.72
N THR A 126 -7.80 21.46 -4.40
CA THR A 126 -8.55 20.24 -4.70
C THR A 126 -9.85 20.26 -3.87
N ALA A 127 -10.99 20.39 -4.56
CA ALA A 127 -12.28 20.30 -3.91
C ALA A 127 -12.55 18.85 -3.46
N PRO A 128 -13.16 18.64 -2.29
CA PRO A 128 -13.60 17.31 -1.88
C PRO A 128 -14.56 16.70 -2.90
N MET A 129 -14.45 15.39 -3.12
CA MET A 129 -15.33 14.64 -4.03
C MET A 129 -16.40 13.90 -3.22
N THR A 130 -17.68 14.08 -3.56
CA THR A 130 -18.74 13.27 -2.94
C THR A 130 -18.86 11.94 -3.65
N ILE A 131 -18.68 10.85 -2.91
CA ILE A 131 -18.81 9.48 -3.38
C ILE A 131 -20.14 8.91 -2.87
N GLY A 132 -20.91 8.31 -3.77
CA GLY A 132 -22.24 7.76 -3.53
C GLY A 132 -23.28 8.74 -2.99
N PRO A 133 -23.54 9.87 -3.68
CA PRO A 133 -24.49 10.89 -3.23
C PRO A 133 -25.94 10.37 -3.05
N GLN A 134 -26.30 9.26 -3.70
CA GLN A 134 -27.62 8.62 -3.57
C GLN A 134 -27.70 7.65 -2.39
N THR A 135 -26.59 7.35 -1.72
CA THR A 135 -26.60 6.45 -0.56
C THR A 135 -27.14 7.14 0.69
N ARG A 136 -27.57 6.35 1.70
CA ARG A 136 -28.07 6.90 2.96
C ARG A 136 -27.01 7.70 3.72
N THR A 137 -25.74 7.33 3.56
CA THR A 137 -24.59 7.99 4.19
C THR A 137 -23.49 8.22 3.15
N PRO A 138 -23.58 9.28 2.32
CA PRO A 138 -22.56 9.59 1.32
C PRO A 138 -21.24 9.95 1.98
N PHE A 139 -20.13 9.76 1.25
CA PHE A 139 -18.79 10.11 1.74
C PHE A 139 -18.22 11.31 0.99
N VAL A 140 -17.84 12.36 1.73
CA VAL A 140 -17.17 13.54 1.19
C VAL A 140 -15.67 13.35 1.31
N ALA A 141 -15.06 12.75 0.29
CA ALA A 141 -13.64 12.44 0.20
C ALA A 141 -12.79 13.71 0.13
N PRO A 142 -11.95 14.03 1.14
CA PRO A 142 -11.20 15.29 1.19
C PRO A 142 -9.90 15.26 0.37
N SER A 143 -9.42 14.07 -0.05
CA SER A 143 -8.09 13.88 -0.65
C SER A 143 -8.12 12.93 -1.84
N LEU A 144 -7.28 13.22 -2.84
CA LEU A 144 -6.97 12.33 -3.97
C LEU A 144 -5.89 11.29 -3.64
N PHE A 145 -5.11 11.52 -2.58
CA PHE A 145 -4.06 10.62 -2.12
C PHE A 145 -4.55 9.81 -0.91
N ASN A 146 -4.45 8.49 -0.98
CA ASN A 146 -4.98 7.59 0.03
C ASN A 146 -4.12 6.32 0.18
N ILE A 147 -4.39 5.52 1.22
CA ILE A 147 -3.64 4.27 1.48
C ILE A 147 -4.44 3.07 0.95
N SER A 148 -3.87 2.36 -0.03
CA SER A 148 -4.49 1.17 -0.64
C SER A 148 -4.53 -0.03 0.31
N GLY A 149 -5.39 -1.00 -0.01
CA GLY A 149 -5.75 -2.13 0.85
C GLY A 149 -4.60 -3.10 1.09
N MET A 150 -4.20 -3.27 2.36
CA MET A 150 -3.21 -4.26 2.79
C MET A 150 -3.71 -4.99 4.04
N SER A 151 -3.97 -6.29 3.91
CA SER A 151 -4.61 -7.06 4.99
C SER A 151 -3.76 -7.14 6.27
N TYR A 152 -4.42 -7.00 7.43
CA TYR A 152 -3.84 -7.44 8.69
C TYR A 152 -3.57 -8.95 8.66
N GLY A 153 -2.33 -9.33 8.95
CA GLY A 153 -1.80 -10.69 8.74
C GLY A 153 -0.85 -10.79 7.54
N ALA A 154 -1.01 -9.95 6.51
CA ALA A 154 0.03 -9.73 5.50
C ALA A 154 1.02 -8.64 5.97
N ILE A 155 0.50 -7.57 6.55
CA ILE A 155 1.29 -6.55 7.26
C ILE A 155 1.13 -6.69 8.77
N SER A 156 2.16 -6.24 9.50
CA SER A 156 2.24 -6.40 10.95
C SER A 156 1.36 -5.40 11.70
N LYS A 157 1.03 -5.70 12.96
CA LYS A 157 0.31 -4.80 13.87
C LYS A 157 0.92 -3.39 13.95
N PRO A 158 2.26 -3.23 14.12
CA PRO A 158 2.89 -1.91 14.09
C PRO A 158 2.68 -1.16 12.77
N ALA A 159 2.69 -1.87 11.64
CA ALA A 159 2.47 -1.26 10.32
C ALA A 159 1.04 -0.74 10.17
N VAL A 160 0.02 -1.56 10.51
CA VAL A 160 -1.39 -1.11 10.46
C VAL A 160 -1.61 0.10 11.36
N ARG A 161 -1.10 0.07 12.60
CA ARG A 161 -1.20 1.22 13.53
C ARG A 161 -0.53 2.48 12.98
N ALA A 162 0.64 2.34 12.37
CA ALA A 162 1.36 3.47 11.78
C ALA A 162 0.58 4.07 10.61
N LEU A 163 0.03 3.22 9.73
CA LEU A 163 -0.78 3.65 8.58
C LEU A 163 -2.07 4.32 9.03
N SER A 164 -2.80 3.75 9.99
CA SER A 164 -4.05 4.30 10.53
C SER A 164 -3.83 5.70 11.15
N ARG A 165 -2.82 5.82 12.03
CA ARG A 165 -2.48 7.12 12.64
C ARG A 165 -1.93 8.12 11.63
N GLY A 166 -1.17 7.65 10.65
CA GLY A 166 -0.64 8.49 9.56
C GLY A 166 -1.76 9.02 8.68
N ALA A 167 -2.72 8.17 8.31
CA ALA A 167 -3.88 8.53 7.52
C ALA A 167 -4.73 9.58 8.23
N ALA A 168 -4.99 9.41 9.53
CA ALA A 168 -5.75 10.37 10.32
C ALA A 168 -5.05 11.75 10.37
N LYS A 169 -3.73 11.76 10.58
CA LYS A 169 -2.94 13.01 10.57
C LYS A 169 -2.93 13.71 9.21
N ALA A 170 -2.95 12.93 8.13
CA ALA A 170 -2.94 13.46 6.77
C ALA A 170 -4.35 13.84 6.28
N GLY A 171 -5.42 13.47 7.00
CA GLY A 171 -6.79 13.67 6.55
C GLY A 171 -7.15 12.83 5.33
N ILE A 172 -6.63 11.60 5.25
CA ILE A 172 -6.85 10.67 4.12
C ILE A 172 -7.45 9.36 4.62
N TRP A 173 -8.06 8.57 3.73
CA TRP A 173 -8.55 7.25 4.10
C TRP A 173 -7.48 6.18 3.98
N MET A 174 -7.70 5.08 4.70
CA MET A 174 -7.00 3.82 4.49
C MET A 174 -7.97 2.69 4.15
N ASN A 175 -7.53 1.76 3.33
CA ASN A 175 -8.30 0.56 3.01
C ASN A 175 -7.77 -0.64 3.83
N THR A 176 -8.68 -1.45 4.40
CA THR A 176 -8.32 -2.58 5.29
C THR A 176 -7.59 -3.72 4.57
N GLY A 177 -7.71 -3.80 3.25
CA GLY A 177 -7.44 -5.02 2.51
C GLY A 177 -8.44 -6.14 2.84
N GLU A 178 -8.22 -7.32 2.28
CA GLU A 178 -9.14 -8.46 2.36
C GLU A 178 -9.18 -9.15 3.74
N GLY A 179 -8.46 -8.65 4.74
CA GLY A 179 -8.24 -9.36 6.01
C GLY A 179 -9.31 -9.15 7.08
N GLY A 180 -10.37 -8.40 6.77
CA GLY A 180 -11.28 -7.86 7.78
C GLY A 180 -10.72 -6.64 8.50
N ILE A 181 -11.54 -6.04 9.35
CA ILE A 181 -11.19 -4.84 10.13
C ILE A 181 -10.63 -5.26 11.48
N SER A 182 -9.37 -4.94 11.73
CA SER A 182 -8.74 -5.16 13.04
C SER A 182 -8.91 -3.93 13.94
N PRO A 183 -8.83 -4.08 15.28
CA PRO A 183 -8.82 -2.93 16.20
C PRO A 183 -7.75 -1.89 15.85
N TYR A 184 -6.63 -2.33 15.27
CA TYR A 184 -5.52 -1.47 14.87
C TYR A 184 -5.84 -0.53 13.71
N HIS A 185 -6.85 -0.84 12.88
CA HIS A 185 -7.33 0.07 11.86
C HIS A 185 -8.12 1.23 12.49
N LEU A 186 -8.91 0.92 13.52
CA LEU A 186 -9.76 1.88 14.22
C LEU A 186 -8.97 2.79 15.17
N GLU A 187 -7.84 2.32 15.71
CA GLU A 187 -7.03 3.06 16.70
C GLU A 187 -6.60 4.48 16.27
N GLY A 188 -6.42 4.74 14.98
CA GLY A 188 -6.01 6.05 14.47
C GLY A 188 -7.15 7.03 14.25
N GLY A 189 -8.40 6.56 14.15
CA GLY A 189 -9.57 7.40 13.86
C GLY A 189 -9.56 8.01 12.45
N CYS A 190 -8.90 7.38 11.48
CA CYS A 190 -8.98 7.79 10.07
C CYS A 190 -10.24 7.25 9.40
N ASP A 191 -10.59 7.81 8.25
CA ASP A 191 -11.60 7.22 7.39
C ASP A 191 -11.13 5.86 6.86
N ILE A 192 -12.04 4.89 6.80
CA ILE A 192 -11.77 3.50 6.42
C ILE A 192 -12.62 3.08 5.23
N VAL A 193 -11.96 2.46 4.25
CA VAL A 193 -12.60 1.64 3.22
C VAL A 193 -12.50 0.18 3.64
N PHE A 194 -13.64 -0.47 3.87
CA PHE A 194 -13.67 -1.89 4.19
C PHE A 194 -13.65 -2.70 2.90
N GLN A 195 -12.57 -3.47 2.66
CA GLN A 195 -12.46 -4.26 1.45
C GLN A 195 -12.94 -5.70 1.65
N ILE A 196 -13.88 -6.12 0.80
CA ILE A 196 -14.48 -7.45 0.78
C ILE A 196 -13.75 -8.29 -0.26
N GLY A 197 -12.87 -9.19 0.21
CA GLY A 197 -12.27 -10.22 -0.62
C GLY A 197 -13.21 -11.41 -0.88
N THR A 198 -12.82 -12.33 -1.76
CA THR A 198 -13.66 -13.47 -2.17
C THR A 198 -13.98 -14.47 -1.04
N ALA A 199 -13.18 -14.48 0.03
CA ALA A 199 -13.42 -15.27 1.23
C ALA A 199 -14.35 -14.59 2.25
N LYS A 200 -14.78 -13.35 1.97
CA LYS A 200 -15.65 -12.52 2.81
C LYS A 200 -15.16 -12.38 4.27
N PHE A 201 -13.84 -12.37 4.49
CA PHE A 201 -13.28 -12.29 5.84
C PHE A 201 -13.81 -11.07 6.60
N GLY A 202 -14.21 -11.29 7.86
CA GLY A 202 -14.84 -10.28 8.71
C GLY A 202 -16.34 -10.10 8.49
N VAL A 203 -16.88 -10.48 7.33
CA VAL A 203 -18.32 -10.33 6.98
C VAL A 203 -18.94 -11.63 6.46
N ARG A 204 -18.39 -12.78 6.88
CA ARG A 204 -18.82 -14.12 6.46
C ARG A 204 -19.66 -14.86 7.49
N ASP A 205 -20.60 -15.68 7.04
CA ASP A 205 -21.22 -16.73 7.85
C ASP A 205 -20.28 -17.94 8.06
N ALA A 206 -20.76 -18.98 8.76
CA ALA A 206 -19.98 -20.18 9.03
C ALA A 206 -19.63 -20.95 7.74
N GLU A 207 -20.50 -20.87 6.73
CA GLU A 207 -20.36 -21.49 5.41
C GLU A 207 -19.43 -20.69 4.48
N GLY A 208 -19.09 -19.45 4.84
CA GLY A 208 -18.25 -18.55 4.06
C GLY A 208 -18.97 -17.69 3.04
N ARG A 209 -20.30 -17.57 3.14
CA ARG A 209 -21.11 -16.62 2.38
C ARG A 209 -21.16 -15.27 3.10
N LEU A 210 -21.55 -14.22 2.38
CA LEU A 210 -21.75 -12.90 2.94
C LEU A 210 -22.86 -12.91 4.01
N SER A 211 -22.62 -12.27 5.14
CA SER A 211 -23.57 -12.16 6.25
C SER A 211 -24.02 -10.71 6.43
N ASP A 212 -25.31 -10.47 6.27
CA ASP A 212 -25.90 -9.13 6.39
C ASP A 212 -25.75 -8.56 7.81
N ASP A 213 -25.87 -9.39 8.85
CA ASP A 213 -25.70 -8.94 10.23
C ASP A 213 -24.27 -8.45 10.47
N LYS A 214 -23.27 -9.18 9.99
CA LYS A 214 -21.87 -8.74 10.09
C LYS A 214 -21.57 -7.53 9.21
N LEU A 215 -22.22 -7.40 8.05
CA LEU A 215 -22.14 -6.17 7.25
C LEU A 215 -22.67 -4.96 8.02
N ARG A 216 -23.82 -5.10 8.70
CA ARG A 216 -24.40 -4.06 9.55
C ARG A 216 -23.48 -3.72 10.73
N GLU A 217 -22.89 -4.73 11.38
CA GLU A 217 -21.91 -4.54 12.45
C GLU A 217 -20.69 -3.72 11.98
N VAL A 218 -20.10 -4.10 10.83
CA VAL A 218 -18.96 -3.36 10.26
C VAL A 218 -19.38 -1.95 9.83
N ALA A 219 -20.57 -1.81 9.25
CA ALA A 219 -21.12 -0.51 8.86
C ALA A 219 -21.46 0.39 10.06
N ALA A 220 -21.70 -0.17 11.25
CA ALA A 220 -21.98 0.63 12.45
C ALA A 220 -20.74 1.40 12.94
N HIS A 221 -19.53 1.00 12.53
CA HIS A 221 -18.33 1.77 12.84
C HIS A 221 -18.37 3.14 12.13
N PRO A 222 -18.22 4.26 12.86
CA PRO A 222 -18.25 5.60 12.28
C PRO A 222 -17.06 5.86 11.35
N GLU A 223 -15.93 5.20 11.56
CA GLU A 223 -14.72 5.30 10.73
C GLU A 223 -14.92 4.66 9.35
N VAL A 224 -15.75 3.63 9.24
CA VAL A 224 -16.00 2.97 7.95
C VAL A 224 -16.84 3.89 7.08
N LYS A 225 -16.30 4.35 5.94
CA LYS A 225 -16.99 5.29 5.04
C LYS A 225 -17.52 4.63 3.78
N MET A 226 -16.84 3.58 3.30
CA MET A 226 -17.16 2.92 2.04
C MET A 226 -16.84 1.42 2.11
N PHE A 227 -17.47 0.66 1.22
CA PHE A 227 -17.18 -0.75 1.02
C PHE A 227 -16.61 -0.98 -0.39
N GLU A 228 -15.54 -1.75 -0.50
CA GLU A 228 -14.90 -2.07 -1.77
C GLU A 228 -14.92 -3.57 -2.02
N ILE A 229 -15.63 -4.02 -3.04
CA ILE A 229 -15.62 -5.42 -3.47
C ILE A 229 -14.35 -5.65 -4.29
N LYS A 230 -13.45 -6.48 -3.79
CA LYS A 230 -12.23 -6.81 -4.55
C LYS A 230 -12.53 -7.94 -5.53
N LEU A 231 -12.53 -7.63 -6.83
CA LEU A 231 -12.59 -8.64 -7.90
C LEU A 231 -11.21 -9.23 -8.16
N SER A 232 -10.18 -8.37 -8.20
CA SER A 232 -8.79 -8.80 -8.41
C SER A 232 -7.79 -7.74 -7.92
N GLN A 233 -6.49 -8.05 -8.03
CA GLN A 233 -5.38 -7.11 -7.78
C GLN A 233 -4.29 -7.32 -8.81
N GLY A 234 -3.44 -6.30 -9.01
CA GLY A 234 -2.34 -6.29 -9.96
C GLY A 234 -1.44 -7.53 -9.90
N ALA A 235 -0.92 -7.84 -8.72
CA ALA A 235 0.05 -8.93 -8.55
C ALA A 235 -0.47 -10.36 -8.87
N LYS A 236 -1.79 -10.56 -8.87
CA LYS A 236 -2.40 -11.89 -9.06
C LYS A 236 -3.85 -11.80 -9.52
N PRO A 237 -4.09 -11.34 -10.75
CA PRO A 237 -5.44 -11.31 -11.29
C PRO A 237 -5.97 -12.75 -11.41
N GLY A 238 -7.23 -12.96 -11.02
CA GLY A 238 -7.89 -14.27 -11.14
C GLY A 238 -7.46 -15.34 -10.12
N LYS A 239 -6.71 -15.01 -9.05
CA LYS A 239 -6.36 -15.96 -8.00
C LYS A 239 -6.65 -15.47 -6.59
N GLY A 240 -7.36 -16.30 -5.82
CA GLY A 240 -7.61 -16.06 -4.40
C GLY A 240 -6.34 -16.17 -3.54
N GLY A 241 -6.32 -15.42 -2.42
CA GLY A 241 -5.26 -15.55 -1.42
C GLY A 241 -5.35 -16.84 -0.61
N ILE A 242 -4.21 -17.35 -0.16
CA ILE A 242 -4.12 -18.41 0.84
C ILE A 242 -3.48 -17.81 2.09
N LEU A 243 -4.15 -17.94 3.24
CA LEU A 243 -3.53 -17.68 4.54
C LEU A 243 -3.26 -19.04 5.22
N PRO A 244 -2.00 -19.46 5.33
CA PRO A 244 -1.64 -20.71 6.00
C PRO A 244 -2.10 -20.72 7.46
N ALA A 245 -2.52 -21.87 7.97
CA ALA A 245 -2.98 -22.08 9.35
C ALA A 245 -1.94 -21.59 10.37
N ALA A 246 -0.65 -21.74 10.07
CA ALA A 246 0.46 -21.27 10.92
C ALA A 246 0.47 -19.75 11.16
N LYS A 247 -0.22 -18.96 10.31
CA LYS A 247 -0.37 -17.51 10.46
C LYS A 247 -1.72 -17.10 11.07
N ILE A 248 -2.59 -18.06 11.40
CA ILE A 248 -3.90 -17.81 12.00
C ILE A 248 -3.75 -17.91 13.51
N SER A 249 -3.54 -16.75 14.16
CA SER A 249 -3.70 -16.61 15.61
C SER A 249 -5.17 -16.50 15.99
N GLU A 250 -5.51 -16.63 17.28
CA GLU A 250 -6.88 -16.43 17.78
C GLU A 250 -7.44 -15.07 17.38
N GLU A 251 -6.60 -14.02 17.44
CA GLU A 251 -6.94 -12.68 17.00
C GLU A 251 -7.28 -12.65 15.50
N VAL A 252 -6.47 -13.29 14.65
CA VAL A 252 -6.71 -13.35 13.20
C VAL A 252 -7.97 -14.16 12.88
N ALA A 253 -8.19 -15.26 13.59
CA ALA A 253 -9.40 -16.08 13.46
C ALA A 253 -10.67 -15.30 13.79
N ALA A 254 -10.66 -14.56 14.91
CA ALA A 254 -11.77 -13.71 15.33
C ALA A 254 -12.05 -12.59 14.31
N ILE A 255 -11.02 -11.87 13.88
CA ILE A 255 -11.15 -10.78 12.89
C ILE A 255 -11.68 -11.30 11.55
N ARG A 256 -11.19 -12.46 11.10
CA ARG A 256 -11.54 -13.00 9.78
C ARG A 256 -12.82 -13.85 9.78
N GLY A 257 -13.29 -14.28 10.94
CA GLY A 257 -14.41 -15.22 11.05
C GLY A 257 -14.07 -16.60 10.48
N VAL A 258 -12.87 -17.11 10.79
CA VAL A 258 -12.40 -18.44 10.33
C VAL A 258 -12.03 -19.34 11.50
N PRO A 259 -12.17 -20.68 11.38
CA PRO A 259 -11.78 -21.60 12.44
C PRO A 259 -10.24 -21.65 12.61
N MET A 260 -9.79 -21.85 13.85
CA MET A 260 -8.38 -22.08 14.16
C MET A 260 -7.88 -23.41 13.58
N GLY A 261 -6.58 -23.46 13.26
CA GLY A 261 -5.89 -24.70 12.86
C GLY A 261 -6.20 -25.20 11.44
N LYS A 262 -6.92 -24.43 10.62
CA LYS A 262 -7.21 -24.74 9.21
C LYS A 262 -6.75 -23.62 8.31
N ASP A 263 -6.21 -23.98 7.14
CA ASP A 263 -5.86 -22.98 6.13
C ASP A 263 -7.11 -22.20 5.70
N ALA A 264 -6.97 -20.88 5.58
CA ALA A 264 -8.03 -20.04 5.06
C ALA A 264 -7.78 -19.78 3.57
N ILE A 265 -8.53 -20.46 2.72
CA ILE A 265 -8.44 -20.39 1.26
C ILE A 265 -9.51 -19.45 0.74
N SER A 266 -9.11 -18.50 -0.10
CA SER A 266 -10.03 -17.61 -0.80
C SER A 266 -10.34 -18.20 -2.18
N PRO A 267 -11.62 -18.26 -2.58
CA PRO A 267 -11.98 -18.60 -3.97
C PRO A 267 -11.37 -17.62 -4.99
N ASN A 268 -11.31 -18.01 -6.27
CA ASN A 268 -10.76 -17.14 -7.32
C ASN A 268 -11.70 -15.98 -7.72
N ARG A 269 -13.00 -16.13 -7.48
CA ARG A 269 -14.05 -15.11 -7.67
C ARG A 269 -15.03 -15.11 -6.50
N HIS A 270 -15.83 -14.07 -6.36
CA HIS A 270 -16.99 -14.10 -5.45
C HIS A 270 -17.95 -15.17 -5.96
N ARG A 271 -18.43 -16.04 -5.05
CA ARG A 271 -19.17 -17.26 -5.43
C ARG A 271 -20.49 -16.94 -6.11
N GLU A 272 -21.06 -15.81 -5.74
CA GLU A 272 -22.32 -15.25 -6.19
C GLU A 272 -22.17 -14.34 -7.41
N VAL A 273 -20.97 -14.18 -7.97
CA VAL A 273 -20.72 -13.29 -9.14
C VAL A 273 -20.19 -14.09 -10.30
N ASP A 274 -21.04 -14.44 -11.26
CA ASP A 274 -20.70 -15.12 -12.51
C ASP A 274 -20.70 -14.16 -13.73
N ASP A 275 -21.46 -13.08 -13.67
CA ASP A 275 -21.52 -12.05 -14.71
C ASP A 275 -21.62 -10.61 -14.14
N PHE A 276 -21.86 -9.64 -15.02
CA PHE A 276 -22.00 -8.24 -14.64
C PHE A 276 -23.32 -7.93 -13.95
N ASP A 277 -24.37 -8.69 -14.23
CA ASP A 277 -25.67 -8.53 -13.57
C ASP A 277 -25.56 -8.92 -12.10
N ASP A 278 -24.93 -10.07 -11.82
CA ASP A 278 -24.64 -10.52 -10.46
C ASP A 278 -23.74 -9.53 -9.70
N LEU A 279 -22.76 -8.93 -10.39
CA LEU A 279 -21.88 -7.93 -9.77
C LEU A 279 -22.66 -6.69 -9.35
N LEU A 280 -23.53 -6.18 -10.22
CA LEU A 280 -24.37 -5.03 -9.94
C LEU A 280 -25.37 -5.35 -8.83
N ASP A 281 -25.93 -6.57 -8.79
CA ASP A 281 -26.81 -7.03 -7.72
C ASP A 281 -26.07 -7.12 -6.38
N LEU A 282 -24.83 -7.62 -6.36
CA LEU A 282 -24.00 -7.66 -5.15
C LEU A 282 -23.67 -6.25 -4.63
N ILE A 283 -23.35 -5.30 -5.53
CA ILE A 283 -23.12 -3.90 -5.19
C ILE A 283 -24.38 -3.29 -4.55
N GLY A 284 -25.53 -3.46 -5.21
CA GLY A 284 -26.82 -2.99 -4.73
C GLY A 284 -27.18 -3.57 -3.36
N HIS A 285 -26.98 -4.88 -3.17
CA HIS A 285 -27.22 -5.57 -1.90
C HIS A 285 -26.38 -4.99 -0.76
N ILE A 286 -25.06 -4.86 -0.96
CA ILE A 286 -24.18 -4.30 0.07
C ILE A 286 -24.53 -2.84 0.35
N ARG A 287 -24.87 -2.06 -0.68
CA ARG A 287 -25.30 -0.66 -0.54
C ARG A 287 -26.58 -0.57 0.29
N GLU A 288 -27.54 -1.44 0.04
CA GLU A 288 -28.81 -1.48 0.76
C GLU A 288 -28.61 -1.91 2.22
N VAL A 289 -27.81 -2.94 2.49
CA VAL A 289 -27.57 -3.41 3.86
C VAL A 289 -26.78 -2.38 4.68
N THR A 290 -25.75 -1.78 4.09
CA THR A 290 -24.82 -0.90 4.83
C THR A 290 -25.25 0.56 4.82
N GLY A 291 -26.00 0.99 3.81
CA GLY A 291 -26.38 2.38 3.58
C GLY A 291 -25.23 3.29 3.14
N LYS A 292 -24.06 2.74 2.81
CA LYS A 292 -22.84 3.47 2.48
C LYS A 292 -22.43 3.23 1.02
N PRO A 293 -21.57 4.08 0.43
CA PRO A 293 -21.05 3.88 -0.91
C PRO A 293 -20.33 2.54 -1.08
N VAL A 294 -20.63 1.87 -2.19
CA VAL A 294 -20.07 0.58 -2.59
C VAL A 294 -19.49 0.68 -3.98
N GLY A 295 -18.22 0.32 -4.08
CA GLY A 295 -17.51 0.21 -5.34
C GLY A 295 -16.82 -1.14 -5.46
N PHE A 296 -16.03 -1.31 -6.51
CA PHE A 296 -15.20 -2.49 -6.68
C PHE A 296 -13.78 -2.15 -7.10
N LYS A 297 -12.86 -3.07 -6.81
CA LYS A 297 -11.47 -3.02 -7.24
C LYS A 297 -11.16 -4.13 -8.22
N THR A 298 -10.47 -3.79 -9.30
CA THR A 298 -10.03 -4.78 -10.29
C THR A 298 -8.72 -4.39 -10.97
N CYS A 299 -7.95 -5.39 -11.39
CA CYS A 299 -6.87 -5.26 -12.35
C CYS A 299 -7.40 -5.57 -13.76
N ILE A 300 -6.97 -4.77 -14.74
CA ILE A 300 -7.49 -4.81 -16.10
C ILE A 300 -6.44 -5.44 -17.02
N GLY A 301 -6.80 -6.51 -17.72
CA GLY A 301 -5.99 -7.10 -18.81
C GLY A 301 -6.40 -6.61 -20.20
N SER A 302 -7.68 -6.29 -20.38
CA SER A 302 -8.24 -5.62 -21.57
C SER A 302 -9.47 -4.82 -21.15
N ALA A 303 -9.76 -3.74 -21.87
CA ALA A 303 -10.97 -2.95 -21.69
C ALA A 303 -12.19 -3.56 -22.39
N ASP A 304 -12.01 -4.38 -23.42
CA ASP A 304 -13.12 -4.90 -24.25
C ASP A 304 -14.24 -5.59 -23.44
N PRO A 305 -13.93 -6.44 -22.43
CA PRO A 305 -14.98 -7.06 -21.62
C PRO A 305 -15.80 -6.06 -20.79
N TRP A 306 -15.21 -4.91 -20.44
CA TRP A 306 -15.85 -3.91 -19.57
C TRP A 306 -16.89 -3.06 -20.30
N PHE A 307 -16.87 -3.00 -21.63
CA PHE A 307 -17.93 -2.32 -22.38
C PHE A 307 -19.33 -2.87 -22.04
N ALA A 308 -19.45 -4.20 -21.95
CA ALA A 308 -20.71 -4.84 -21.56
C ALA A 308 -21.14 -4.51 -20.12
N PHE A 309 -20.20 -4.25 -19.21
CA PHE A 309 -20.52 -3.81 -17.84
C PHE A 309 -21.20 -2.43 -17.86
N PHE A 310 -20.64 -1.47 -18.58
CA PHE A 310 -21.22 -0.13 -18.69
C PHE A 310 -22.54 -0.13 -19.47
N GLN A 311 -22.68 -0.99 -20.49
CA GLN A 311 -23.96 -1.19 -21.16
C GLN A 311 -25.05 -1.69 -20.19
N ARG A 312 -24.71 -2.66 -19.31
CA ARG A 312 -25.67 -3.15 -18.30
C ARG A 312 -26.09 -2.07 -17.32
N ILE A 313 -25.18 -1.17 -16.94
CA ILE A 313 -25.52 0.01 -16.13
C ILE A 313 -26.52 0.90 -16.86
N LEU A 314 -26.29 1.20 -18.14
CA LEU A 314 -27.21 2.03 -18.95
C LEU A 314 -28.59 1.38 -19.09
N GLU A 315 -28.65 0.05 -19.27
CA GLU A 315 -29.90 -0.70 -19.38
C GLU A 315 -30.68 -0.77 -18.05
N ARG A 316 -29.97 -0.93 -16.92
CA ARG A 316 -30.57 -0.99 -15.57
C ARG A 316 -30.88 0.38 -14.98
N GLY A 317 -30.22 1.43 -15.47
CA GLY A 317 -30.31 2.80 -14.98
C GLY A 317 -29.15 3.18 -14.04
N GLU A 318 -28.91 4.49 -13.91
CA GLU A 318 -27.77 5.07 -13.18
C GLU A 318 -27.68 4.61 -11.71
N ASP A 319 -28.81 4.37 -11.05
CA ASP A 319 -28.86 3.91 -9.65
C ASP A 319 -28.20 2.53 -9.45
N SER A 320 -28.10 1.72 -10.50
CA SER A 320 -27.41 0.42 -10.47
C SER A 320 -25.89 0.55 -10.49
N ALA A 321 -25.34 1.69 -10.94
CA ALA A 321 -23.91 1.90 -11.08
C ALA A 321 -23.18 1.76 -9.73
N PRO A 322 -21.93 1.28 -9.72
CA PRO A 322 -21.08 1.37 -8.53
C PRO A 322 -20.83 2.84 -8.16
N ASP A 323 -20.66 3.11 -6.86
CA ASP A 323 -20.36 4.46 -6.40
C ASP A 323 -18.92 4.89 -6.73
N PHE A 324 -18.02 3.92 -6.94
CA PHE A 324 -16.64 4.13 -7.41
C PHE A 324 -16.06 2.85 -8.04
N ILE A 325 -15.03 3.02 -8.87
CA ILE A 325 -14.26 1.92 -9.46
C ILE A 325 -12.77 2.16 -9.20
N THR A 326 -12.11 1.20 -8.54
CA THR A 326 -10.67 1.23 -8.28
C THR A 326 -9.94 0.36 -9.32
N ILE A 327 -9.11 0.98 -10.15
CA ILE A 327 -8.29 0.28 -11.14
C ILE A 327 -6.88 0.04 -10.58
N ASP A 328 -6.48 -1.23 -10.53
CA ASP A 328 -5.17 -1.68 -10.10
C ASP A 328 -4.31 -1.98 -11.33
N GLY A 329 -3.13 -1.35 -11.44
CA GLY A 329 -2.16 -1.72 -12.46
C GLY A 329 -1.57 -3.11 -12.19
N GLY A 330 -1.15 -3.83 -13.24
CA GLY A 330 -0.46 -5.11 -13.14
C GLY A 330 0.78 -5.07 -12.24
N GLU A 331 1.41 -3.89 -12.12
CA GLU A 331 2.55 -3.62 -11.23
C GLU A 331 2.18 -3.54 -9.73
N GLY A 332 0.91 -3.76 -9.37
CA GLY A 332 0.44 -3.72 -7.99
C GLY A 332 1.17 -4.71 -7.07
N GLY A 333 1.40 -4.33 -5.82
CA GLY A 333 2.12 -5.16 -4.84
C GLY A 333 1.29 -6.31 -4.26
N THR A 334 1.96 -7.24 -3.59
CA THR A 334 1.33 -8.33 -2.81
C THR A 334 2.25 -8.85 -1.72
N GLY A 335 1.67 -9.40 -0.66
CA GLY A 335 2.44 -10.17 0.33
C GLY A 335 2.82 -11.58 -0.18
N ALA A 336 2.09 -12.13 -1.15
CA ALA A 336 2.37 -13.42 -1.79
C ALA A 336 1.58 -13.61 -3.10
N ALA A 337 2.27 -13.98 -4.18
CA ALA A 337 1.68 -14.45 -5.44
C ALA A 337 2.67 -15.33 -6.22
N PRO A 338 2.19 -16.18 -7.15
CA PRO A 338 3.04 -16.85 -8.13
C PRO A 338 3.70 -15.84 -9.07
N MET A 339 5.01 -16.01 -9.34
CA MET A 339 5.79 -15.13 -10.21
C MET A 339 5.18 -14.90 -11.60
N PRO A 340 4.66 -15.93 -12.32
CA PRO A 340 4.06 -15.68 -13.64
C PRO A 340 2.84 -14.75 -13.60
N LEU A 341 2.09 -14.71 -12.50
CA LEU A 341 0.96 -13.78 -12.37
C LEU A 341 1.40 -12.35 -12.09
N ILE A 342 2.52 -12.17 -11.38
CA ILE A 342 3.10 -10.85 -11.10
C ILE A 342 3.64 -10.23 -12.39
N ASP A 343 4.33 -11.04 -13.20
CA ASP A 343 5.11 -10.50 -14.33
C ASP A 343 4.32 -10.40 -15.64
N LEU A 344 3.26 -11.20 -15.81
CA LEU A 344 2.65 -11.45 -17.13
C LEU A 344 1.12 -11.23 -17.18
N VAL A 345 0.48 -10.76 -16.11
CA VAL A 345 -0.97 -10.61 -16.08
C VAL A 345 -1.38 -9.22 -15.59
N GLY A 346 -2.20 -8.55 -16.40
CA GLY A 346 -2.66 -7.18 -16.14
C GLY A 346 -1.85 -6.14 -16.91
N LEU A 347 -2.53 -5.10 -17.37
CA LEU A 347 -1.91 -3.95 -18.00
C LEU A 347 -1.28 -3.03 -16.95
N PRO A 348 -0.18 -2.33 -17.27
CA PRO A 348 0.30 -1.23 -16.43
C PRO A 348 -0.81 -0.21 -16.15
N LEU A 349 -0.85 0.38 -14.97
CA LEU A 349 -1.93 1.33 -14.59
C LEU A 349 -2.09 2.46 -15.63
N ARG A 350 -0.97 2.93 -16.19
CA ARG A 350 -0.96 4.00 -17.20
C ARG A 350 -1.69 3.65 -18.48
N GLU A 351 -1.75 2.37 -18.84
CA GLU A 351 -2.48 1.89 -20.00
C GLU A 351 -3.91 1.51 -19.63
N ALA A 352 -4.09 0.83 -18.49
CA ALA A 352 -5.39 0.39 -18.00
C ALA A 352 -6.34 1.58 -17.77
N LEU A 353 -5.87 2.62 -17.07
CA LEU A 353 -6.71 3.74 -16.65
C LEU A 353 -7.29 4.50 -17.85
N ILE A 354 -6.46 4.81 -18.85
CA ILE A 354 -6.90 5.54 -20.05
C ILE A 354 -7.99 4.74 -20.78
N ARG A 355 -7.79 3.43 -20.93
CA ARG A 355 -8.73 2.58 -21.65
C ARG A 355 -10.06 2.37 -20.93
N ILE A 356 -10.11 2.53 -19.60
CA ILE A 356 -11.34 2.36 -18.81
C ILE A 356 -12.09 3.68 -18.65
N VAL A 357 -11.39 4.81 -18.49
CA VAL A 357 -12.03 6.13 -18.33
C VAL A 357 -12.81 6.57 -19.58
N ASP A 358 -12.43 6.07 -20.75
CA ASP A 358 -13.07 6.38 -22.03
C ASP A 358 -14.29 5.49 -22.36
N LEU A 359 -14.62 4.49 -21.51
CA LEU A 359 -15.82 3.65 -21.64
C LEU A 359 -17.01 4.30 -20.94
#